data_AF-A0A535E0E8-F1
#
_entry.id   AF-A0A535E0E8-F1
#
_cell.length_a   1.000
_cell.length_b   1.000
_cell.length_c   1.000
_cell.angle_alpha   90.00
_cell.angle_beta   90.00
_cell.angle_gamma   90.00
#
_symmetry.space_group_name_H-M   'P 1'
#
loop_
_entity.id
_entity.type
_entity.pdbx_description
1 polymer ?
#
loop_
_entity_poly.entity_id
_entity_poly.type
_entity_poly.pdbx_seq_one_letter_code
_entity_poly.pdbx_strand_id
1 'polypeptide(L)'
;MANTPSAKKDAKRSAIRAQRNRSIRSSVKTKITKFRRGVTEGAESVEQLAVLAVSALDRAVAKGVLHRNNGARRKARLMKRLQASEQAAPAPAHAPAPTRSSRSSAAAQPAKGTRAKAASKR
;
A
#
# COMPACT_ATOMS: atom_id res chain seq x y z
N MET A 1 16.25 -20.25 -22.02
CA MET A 1 15.15 -20.82 -22.83
C MET A 1 14.25 -21.67 -21.94
N ALA A 2 12.93 -21.63 -22.13
CA ALA A 2 12.00 -22.50 -21.42
C ALA A 2 11.91 -23.84 -22.15
N ASN A 3 12.66 -24.83 -21.69
CA ASN A 3 12.87 -26.06 -22.45
C ASN A 3 11.80 -27.13 -22.18
N THR A 4 11.15 -27.09 -21.01
CA THR A 4 10.06 -28.01 -20.64
C THR A 4 8.68 -27.47 -21.06
N PRO A 5 7.70 -28.35 -21.34
CA PRO A 5 6.34 -27.92 -21.70
C PRO A 5 5.67 -27.08 -20.61
N SER A 6 5.92 -27.40 -19.33
CA SER A 6 5.45 -26.61 -18.18
C SER A 6 6.05 -25.21 -18.18
N ALA A 7 7.36 -25.08 -18.36
CA ALA A 7 8.04 -23.78 -18.40
C ALA A 7 7.54 -22.90 -19.56
N LYS A 8 7.32 -23.48 -20.76
CA LYS A 8 6.73 -22.74 -21.89
C LYS A 8 5.33 -22.22 -21.56
N LYS A 9 4.50 -23.02 -20.89
CA LYS A 9 3.15 -22.63 -20.46
C LYS A 9 3.17 -21.51 -19.43
N ASP A 10 4.06 -21.59 -18.45
CA ASP A 10 4.15 -20.59 -17.39
C ASP A 10 4.75 -19.27 -17.89
N ALA A 11 5.70 -19.31 -18.83
CA ALA A 11 6.18 -18.11 -19.52
C ALA A 11 5.04 -17.35 -20.23
N LYS A 12 4.19 -18.06 -20.98
CA LYS A 12 3.00 -17.48 -21.64
C LYS A 12 2.04 -16.88 -20.63
N ARG A 13 1.70 -17.61 -19.56
CA ARG A 13 0.81 -17.13 -18.49
C ARG A 13 1.37 -15.91 -17.78
N SER A 14 2.67 -15.90 -17.50
CA SER A 14 3.38 -14.80 -16.85
C SER A 14 3.32 -13.53 -17.69
N ALA A 15 3.59 -13.63 -19.00
CA ALA A 15 3.52 -12.48 -19.91
C ALA A 15 2.12 -11.85 -19.93
N ILE A 16 1.08 -12.68 -20.04
CA ILE A 16 -0.32 -12.21 -20.05
C ILE A 16 -0.68 -11.53 -18.72
N ARG A 17 -0.33 -12.13 -17.58
CA ARG A 17 -0.58 -11.54 -16.25
C ARG A 17 0.21 -10.24 -16.07
N ALA A 18 1.45 -10.19 -16.55
CA ALA A 18 2.28 -9.00 -16.48
C ALA A 18 1.67 -7.83 -17.25
N GLN A 19 1.14 -8.06 -18.45
CA GLN A 19 0.47 -7.03 -19.25
C GLN A 19 -0.79 -6.48 -18.55
N ARG A 20 -1.67 -7.35 -18.04
CA ARG A 20 -2.87 -6.93 -17.29
C ARG A 20 -2.51 -6.19 -16.00
N ASN A 21 -1.52 -6.68 -15.26
CA ASN A 21 -1.08 -6.03 -14.03
C ASN A 21 -0.39 -4.69 -14.31
N ARG A 22 0.26 -4.53 -15.47
CA ARG A 22 0.88 -3.28 -15.89
C ARG A 22 -0.18 -2.20 -16.14
N SER A 23 -1.24 -2.50 -16.89
CA SER A 23 -2.30 -1.53 -17.18
C SER A 23 -3.08 -1.09 -15.93
N ILE A 24 -3.36 -2.02 -15.01
CA ILE A 24 -4.04 -1.69 -13.75
C ILE A 24 -3.13 -0.82 -12.87
N ARG A 25 -1.84 -1.19 -12.74
CA ARG A 25 -0.87 -0.41 -11.95
C ARG A 25 -0.65 0.99 -12.52
N SER A 26 -0.57 1.12 -13.85
CA SER A 26 -0.41 2.44 -14.48
C SER A 26 -1.65 3.29 -14.28
N SER A 27 -2.86 2.75 -14.45
CA SER A 27 -4.12 3.48 -14.21
C SER A 27 -4.21 4.03 -12.78
N VAL A 28 -3.89 3.20 -11.79
CA VAL A 28 -3.85 3.61 -10.37
C VAL A 28 -2.80 4.71 -10.16
N LYS A 29 -1.59 4.55 -10.71
CA LYS A 29 -0.51 5.56 -10.61
C LYS A 29 -0.98 6.89 -11.20
N THR A 30 -1.60 6.88 -12.38
CA THR A 30 -2.10 8.09 -13.05
C THR A 30 -3.11 8.83 -12.19
N LYS A 31 -4.09 8.13 -11.60
CA LYS A 31 -5.10 8.76 -10.72
C LYS A 31 -4.48 9.37 -9.47
N ILE A 32 -3.53 8.68 -8.85
CA ILE A 32 -2.78 9.21 -7.70
C ILE A 32 -1.96 10.45 -8.09
N THR A 33 -1.30 10.43 -9.24
CA THR A 33 -0.54 11.60 -9.73
C THR A 33 -1.46 12.77 -10.04
N LYS A 34 -2.63 12.53 -10.65
CA LYS A 34 -3.64 13.58 -10.90
C LYS A 34 -4.11 14.23 -9.61
N PHE A 35 -4.45 13.44 -8.58
CA PHE A 35 -4.77 13.98 -7.26
C PHE A 35 -3.63 14.82 -6.69
N ARG A 36 -2.38 14.32 -6.74
CA ARG A 36 -1.22 15.05 -6.22
C ARG A 36 -1.01 16.39 -6.92
N ARG A 37 -1.21 16.45 -8.23
CA ARG A 37 -1.13 17.69 -9.01
C ARG A 37 -2.28 18.64 -8.68
N GLY A 38 -3.50 18.14 -8.57
CA GLY A 38 -4.65 18.95 -8.17
C GLY A 38 -4.47 19.60 -6.79
N VAL A 39 -3.88 18.87 -5.84
CA VAL A 39 -3.56 19.43 -4.49
C VAL A 39 -2.51 20.53 -4.57
N THR A 40 -1.50 20.41 -5.45
CA THR A 40 -0.47 21.46 -5.60
C THR A 40 -0.96 22.66 -6.38
N GLU A 41 -1.87 22.46 -7.34
CA GLU A 41 -2.39 23.50 -8.22
C GLU A 41 -3.64 24.20 -7.65
N GLY A 42 -4.21 23.70 -6.55
CA GLY A 42 -5.38 24.31 -5.90
C GLY A 42 -6.68 24.12 -6.68
N ALA A 43 -6.87 22.98 -7.35
CA ALA A 43 -8.07 22.74 -8.14
C ALA A 43 -9.30 22.45 -7.25
N GLU A 44 -10.46 23.02 -7.58
CA GLU A 44 -11.74 22.76 -6.87
C GLU A 44 -12.18 21.29 -6.92
N SER A 45 -11.65 20.52 -7.86
CA SER A 45 -11.99 19.10 -8.07
C SER A 45 -11.14 18.11 -7.26
N VAL A 46 -10.32 18.57 -6.31
CA VAL A 46 -9.42 17.71 -5.53
C VAL A 46 -10.16 16.57 -4.80
N GLU A 47 -11.34 16.85 -4.25
CA GLU A 47 -12.17 15.83 -3.59
C GLU A 47 -12.63 14.73 -4.56
N GLN A 48 -13.11 15.12 -5.75
CA GLN A 48 -13.53 14.17 -6.78
C GLN A 48 -12.36 13.32 -7.26
N LEU A 49 -11.18 13.92 -7.43
CA LEU A 49 -9.95 13.22 -7.78
C LEU A 49 -9.54 12.21 -6.69
N ALA A 50 -9.74 12.55 -5.42
CA ALA A 50 -9.48 11.66 -4.30
C ALA A 50 -10.42 10.44 -4.34
N VAL A 51 -11.72 10.65 -4.54
CA VAL A 51 -12.73 9.57 -4.66
C VAL A 51 -12.36 8.62 -5.80
N LEU A 52 -12.01 9.16 -6.97
CA LEU A 52 -11.59 8.38 -8.13
C LEU A 52 -10.32 7.57 -7.88
N ALA A 53 -9.35 8.13 -7.14
CA ALA A 53 -8.11 7.45 -6.77
C ALA A 53 -8.36 6.32 -5.77
N VAL A 54 -9.22 6.52 -4.77
CA VAL A 54 -9.60 5.50 -3.79
C VAL A 54 -10.34 4.34 -4.45
N SER A 55 -11.35 4.64 -5.28
CA SER A 55 -12.10 3.62 -6.02
C SER A 55 -11.17 2.77 -6.90
N ALA A 56 -10.16 3.38 -7.52
CA ALA A 56 -9.18 2.65 -8.31
C ALA A 56 -8.25 1.75 -7.47
N LEU A 57 -7.86 2.19 -6.27
CA LEU A 57 -7.08 1.40 -5.34
C LEU A 57 -7.87 0.17 -4.87
N ASP A 58 -9.11 0.36 -4.46
CA ASP A 58 -9.95 -0.71 -3.92
C ASP A 58 -10.28 -1.73 -5.03
N ARG A 59 -10.54 -1.28 -6.27
CA ARG A 59 -10.67 -2.18 -7.44
C ARG A 59 -9.38 -2.96 -7.75
N ALA A 60 -8.21 -2.34 -7.57
CA ALA A 60 -6.93 -3.03 -7.80
C ALA A 60 -6.60 -4.06 -6.72
N VAL A 61 -7.07 -3.83 -5.48
CA VAL A 61 -7.00 -4.82 -4.39
C VAL A 61 -7.97 -5.97 -4.65
N ALA A 62 -9.22 -5.68 -5.02
CA ALA A 62 -10.22 -6.71 -5.36
C ALA A 62 -9.74 -7.62 -6.51
N LYS A 63 -9.06 -7.06 -7.51
CA LYS A 63 -8.44 -7.83 -8.61
C LYS A 63 -7.14 -8.55 -8.24
N GLY A 64 -6.68 -8.46 -6.99
CA GLY A 64 -5.45 -9.11 -6.52
C GLY A 64 -4.14 -8.53 -7.06
N VAL A 65 -4.18 -7.37 -7.73
CA VAL A 65 -2.99 -6.73 -8.31
C VAL A 65 -2.18 -6.00 -7.23
N LEU A 66 -2.86 -5.47 -6.21
CA LEU A 66 -2.26 -4.88 -5.02
C LEU A 66 -2.63 -5.69 -3.79
N HIS A 67 -1.66 -5.95 -2.93
CA HIS A 67 -1.94 -6.53 -1.63
C HIS A 67 -2.78 -5.59 -0.76
N ARG A 68 -3.68 -6.15 0.07
CA ARG A 68 -4.58 -5.41 0.97
C ARG A 68 -3.86 -4.33 1.79
N ASN A 69 -2.70 -4.65 2.37
CA ASN A 69 -1.92 -3.69 3.16
C ASN A 69 -1.32 -2.58 2.29
N ASN A 70 -0.98 -2.87 1.03
CA ASN A 70 -0.46 -1.85 0.12
C ASN A 70 -1.59 -0.88 -0.29
N GLY A 71 -2.78 -1.40 -0.59
CA GLY A 71 -3.99 -0.60 -0.80
C GLY A 71 -4.30 0.29 0.40
N ALA A 72 -4.39 -0.30 1.60
CA ALA A 72 -4.68 0.41 2.84
C ALA A 72 -3.66 1.54 3.13
N ARG A 73 -2.35 1.27 2.99
CA ARG A 73 -1.31 2.29 3.16
C ARG A 73 -1.45 3.45 2.17
N ARG A 74 -1.78 3.15 0.91
CA ARG A 74 -1.96 4.19 -0.12
C ARG A 74 -3.22 5.02 0.15
N LYS A 75 -4.32 4.38 0.55
CA LYS A 75 -5.57 5.05 0.94
C LYS A 75 -5.35 5.99 2.13
N ALA A 76 -4.71 5.51 3.20
CA ALA A 76 -4.37 6.34 4.36
C ALA A 76 -3.50 7.56 4.01
N ARG A 77 -2.50 7.38 3.13
CA ARG A 77 -1.64 8.49 2.66
C ARG A 77 -2.38 9.51 1.81
N LEU A 78 -3.36 9.09 0.99
CA LEU A 78 -4.18 10.01 0.21
C LEU A 78 -5.07 10.85 1.13
N MET A 79 -5.77 10.20 2.06
CA MET A 79 -6.67 10.88 3.00
C MET A 79 -5.94 11.86 3.90
N LYS A 80 -4.78 11.47 4.44
CA LYS A 80 -3.95 12.38 5.25
C LYS A 80 -3.54 13.64 4.48
N ARG A 81 -3.31 13.53 3.17
CA ARG A 81 -2.94 14.69 2.33
C ARG A 81 -4.14 15.59 2.04
N LEU A 82 -5.31 15.00 1.80
CA LEU A 82 -6.56 15.75 1.60
C LEU A 82 -6.93 16.54 2.86
N GLN A 83 -6.87 15.89 4.03
CA GLN A 83 -7.09 16.56 5.32
C GLN A 83 -6.06 17.67 5.57
N ALA A 84 -4.79 17.46 5.22
CA ALA A 84 -3.76 18.48 5.37
C ALA A 84 -3.95 19.68 4.43
N SER A 85 -4.54 19.48 3.23
CA SER A 85 -4.88 20.61 2.35
C SER A 85 -6.13 21.36 2.83
N GLU A 86 -7.07 20.69 3.50
CA GLU A 86 -8.27 21.32 4.06
C GLU A 86 -7.98 22.08 5.36
N GLN A 87 -7.13 21.54 6.24
CA GLN A 87 -6.81 22.14 7.54
C GLN A 87 -5.82 23.33 7.48
N ALA A 88 -5.61 23.94 6.32
CA ALA A 88 -5.03 25.27 6.23
C ALA A 88 -6.01 26.38 6.71
N ALA A 89 -7.27 26.03 7.03
CA ALA A 89 -8.22 26.86 7.76
C ALA A 89 -9.07 25.99 8.73
N PRO A 90 -9.53 26.56 9.84
CA PRO A 90 -9.00 26.39 11.19
C PRO A 90 -9.16 24.98 11.79
N ALA A 91 -8.26 24.66 12.72
CA ALA A 91 -8.31 23.48 13.57
C ALA A 91 -9.62 23.41 14.38
N PRO A 92 -10.38 22.30 14.35
CA PRO A 92 -11.36 22.04 15.38
C PRO A 92 -10.66 21.48 16.61
N ALA A 93 -10.79 22.23 17.70
CA ALA A 93 -10.44 21.91 19.06
C ALA A 93 -11.10 20.59 19.55
N HIS A 94 -10.46 19.45 19.31
CA HIS A 94 -10.62 18.28 20.17
C HIS A 94 -9.40 18.20 21.10
N ALA A 95 -9.64 18.52 22.37
CA ALA A 95 -8.67 18.48 23.45
C ALA A 95 -7.85 17.17 23.50
N PRO A 96 -6.57 17.20 23.93
CA PRO A 96 -5.76 16.00 24.04
C PRO A 96 -6.21 15.19 25.25
N ALA A 97 -6.72 13.98 25.03
CA ALA A 97 -6.80 12.98 26.09
C ALA A 97 -5.44 12.27 26.20
N PRO A 98 -4.69 12.46 27.30
CA PRO A 98 -3.53 11.62 27.60
C PRO A 98 -4.02 10.29 28.16
N THR A 99 -3.54 9.18 27.61
CA THR A 99 -2.83 8.13 28.35
C THR A 99 -2.60 6.93 27.44
N ARG A 100 -1.33 6.72 27.12
CA ARG A 100 -0.80 5.37 26.92
C ARG A 100 -1.03 4.62 28.23
N SER A 101 -2.12 3.86 28.33
CA SER A 101 -2.28 2.85 29.37
C SER A 101 -1.38 1.66 29.03
N SER A 102 -0.28 1.58 29.79
CA SER A 102 0.50 0.39 30.16
C SER A 102 0.20 -0.93 29.43
N ARG A 103 1.06 -1.30 28.48
CA ARG A 103 1.67 -2.63 28.57
C ARG A 103 2.97 -2.47 29.34
N SER A 104 2.86 -2.34 30.66
CA SER A 104 3.99 -2.52 31.55
C SER A 104 4.40 -3.98 31.50
N SER A 105 5.64 -4.19 31.07
CA SER A 105 6.57 -5.21 31.52
C SER A 105 6.14 -6.04 32.73
N ALA A 106 6.00 -7.36 32.54
CA ALA A 106 6.41 -8.35 33.53
C ALA A 106 7.41 -9.28 32.83
N ALA A 107 8.55 -9.48 33.50
CA ALA A 107 9.74 -10.13 33.00
C ALA A 107 9.56 -11.65 32.84
N ALA A 108 10.11 -12.19 31.75
CA ALA A 108 10.72 -13.52 31.75
C ALA A 108 11.95 -13.44 30.83
N GLN A 109 13.12 -13.52 31.45
CA GLN A 109 14.45 -13.33 30.88
C GLN A 109 14.93 -14.53 30.02
N PRO A 110 16.06 -14.40 29.29
CA PRO A 110 16.32 -15.09 28.03
C PRO A 110 17.09 -16.41 28.20
N ALA A 111 16.80 -17.39 27.35
CA ALA A 111 17.59 -18.61 27.22
C ALA A 111 18.10 -18.80 25.78
N LYS A 112 19.40 -18.48 25.62
CA LYS A 112 20.42 -19.06 24.75
C LYS A 112 19.98 -20.04 23.65
N GLY A 113 20.37 -19.74 22.42
CA GLY A 113 20.31 -20.66 21.28
C GLY A 113 21.05 -20.18 20.04
N THR A 114 22.29 -19.71 20.18
CA THR A 114 23.20 -19.51 19.04
C THR A 114 23.62 -20.86 18.48
N ARG A 115 23.44 -21.06 17.16
CA ARG A 115 24.45 -21.50 16.17
C ARG A 115 23.84 -22.42 15.11
N ALA A 116 23.99 -21.95 13.87
CA ALA A 116 24.36 -22.71 12.68
C ALA A 116 24.30 -24.24 12.80
N LYS A 117 23.40 -24.87 12.04
CA LYS A 117 23.61 -26.24 11.60
C LYS A 117 24.34 -26.19 10.25
N ALA A 118 25.62 -26.50 10.33
CA ALA A 118 26.54 -26.68 9.23
C ALA A 118 26.08 -27.78 8.26
N ALA A 119 26.65 -27.71 7.07
CA ALA A 119 26.61 -28.72 6.02
C ALA A 119 27.09 -30.12 6.48
N SER A 120 26.77 -31.10 5.63
CA SER A 120 27.30 -32.48 5.54
C SER A 120 26.56 -33.59 6.31
N LYS A 121 25.73 -34.36 5.57
CA LYS A 121 25.97 -35.80 5.36
C LYS A 121 25.05 -36.38 4.26
N ARG A 122 25.73 -36.93 3.24
CA ARG A 122 25.31 -37.92 2.21
C ARG A 122 24.27 -37.51 1.17
#